data_AF-A0A1G6GYB0-F1
#
_entry.id   AF-A0A1G6GYB0-F1
#
_cell.length_a   1.000
_cell.length_b   1.000
_cell.length_c   1.000
_cell.angle_alpha   90.00
_cell.angle_beta   90.00
_cell.angle_gamma   90.00
#
_symmetry.space_group_name_H-M   'P 1'
#
loop_
_entity.id
_entity.type
_entity.pdbx_description
1 polymer ?
#
loop_
_entity_poly.entity_id
_entity_poly.type
_entity_poly.pdbx_seq_one_letter_code
_entity_poly.pdbx_strand_id
1 'polypeptide(L)'
;MIVSADVISMINHWLSTPPNGYFGSSYGADLNGLLLRPMTSDVANTFIAKMKEDLPILAQLHSDQLSLYTENISFEQKKIYLGVGNININLTDIQQMQS
;
A
#
# COMPACT_ATOMS: atom_id res chain seq x y z
N MET A 1 19.34 9.14 12.79
CA MET A 1 18.18 9.26 11.88
C MET A 1 17.57 7.87 11.79
N ILE A 2 16.47 7.61 12.49
CA ILE A 2 15.83 6.28 12.55
C ILE A 2 14.78 6.08 11.42
N VAL A 3 14.45 7.10 10.62
CA VAL A 3 13.05 7.23 10.21
C VAL A 3 12.70 6.92 8.74
N SER A 4 13.59 6.30 7.94
CA SER A 4 13.20 5.86 6.58
C SER A 4 13.18 4.33 6.42
N ALA A 5 14.27 3.65 6.75
CA ALA A 5 14.37 2.19 6.57
C ALA A 5 13.37 1.41 7.43
N ASP A 6 13.18 1.79 8.69
CA ASP A 6 12.24 1.12 9.60
C ASP A 6 10.78 1.32 9.15
N VAL A 7 10.44 2.54 8.70
CA VAL A 7 9.12 2.84 8.15
C VAL A 7 8.84 1.99 6.91
N ILE A 8 9.80 1.90 5.99
CA ILE A 8 9.68 1.05 4.80
C ILE A 8 9.58 -0.43 5.18
N SER A 9 10.32 -0.89 6.19
CA SER A 9 10.22 -2.26 6.70
C SER A 9 8.81 -2.56 7.25
N MET A 10 8.24 -1.63 8.02
CA MET A 10 6.86 -1.75 8.52
C MET A 10 5.83 -1.79 7.38
N ILE A 11 6.00 -0.94 6.37
CA ILE A 11 5.15 -0.93 5.17
C ILE A 11 5.24 -2.26 4.43
N ASN A 12 6.45 -2.76 4.18
CA ASN A 12 6.66 -4.04 3.50
C ASN A 12 6.05 -5.20 4.29
N HIS A 13 6.24 -5.22 5.61
CA HIS A 13 5.62 -6.23 6.47
C HIS A 13 4.08 -6.21 6.38
N TRP A 14 3.48 -5.02 6.44
CA TRP A 14 2.04 -4.85 6.28
C TRP A 14 1.54 -5.31 4.90
N LEU A 15 2.24 -4.94 3.82
CA LEU A 15 1.94 -5.37 2.44
C LEU A 15 2.10 -6.89 2.22
N SER A 16 2.92 -7.55 3.03
CA SER A 16 3.08 -9.01 3.05
C SER A 16 2.11 -9.74 3.98
N THR A 17 1.29 -9.01 4.74
CA THR A 17 0.35 -9.61 5.68
C THR A 17 -1.07 -9.52 5.13
N PRO A 18 -1.73 -10.65 4.82
CA PRO A 18 -3.12 -10.62 4.38
C PRO A 18 -4.03 -10.15 5.51
N PRO A 19 -5.14 -9.46 5.20
CA PRO A 19 -6.10 -9.02 6.21
C PRO A 19 -6.67 -10.21 6.96
N ASN A 20 -6.88 -10.04 8.27
CA ASN A 20 -7.33 -11.10 9.19
C ASN A 20 -6.34 -12.27 9.35
N GLY A 21 -5.07 -12.08 9.02
CA GLY A 21 -4.02 -13.07 9.27
C GLY A 21 -3.73 -13.31 10.75
N TYR A 22 -4.09 -12.36 11.62
CA TYR A 22 -3.98 -12.46 13.07
C TYR A 22 -5.35 -12.63 13.72
N PHE A 23 -5.47 -13.58 14.65
CA PHE A 23 -6.73 -13.84 15.35
C PHE A 23 -7.21 -12.59 16.11
N GLY A 24 -8.44 -12.16 15.84
CA GLY A 24 -9.05 -10.99 16.49
C GLY A 24 -8.52 -9.63 16.01
N SER A 25 -7.73 -9.58 14.93
CA SER A 25 -7.20 -8.33 14.36
C SER A 25 -7.50 -8.24 12.87
N SER A 26 -7.94 -7.07 12.42
CA SER A 26 -8.14 -6.75 11.00
C SER A 26 -6.84 -6.30 10.30
N TYR A 27 -5.69 -6.42 10.97
CA TYR A 27 -4.39 -5.99 10.45
C TYR A 27 -4.03 -6.70 9.14
N GLY A 28 -3.54 -5.93 8.17
CA GLY A 28 -3.03 -6.43 6.90
C GLY A 28 -3.56 -5.68 5.68
N ALA A 29 -2.90 -5.89 4.55
CA ALA A 29 -3.20 -5.21 3.29
C ALA A 29 -4.08 -6.07 2.37
N ASP A 30 -5.27 -5.57 2.01
CA ASP A 30 -6.10 -6.19 0.96
C ASP A 30 -5.62 -5.79 -0.44
N LEU A 31 -4.45 -6.30 -0.84
CA LEU A 31 -3.87 -6.02 -2.17
C LEU A 31 -4.75 -6.54 -3.31
N ASN A 32 -5.40 -7.69 -3.14
CA ASN A 32 -6.30 -8.23 -4.17
C ASN A 32 -7.51 -7.32 -4.37
N GLY A 33 -8.13 -6.85 -3.28
CA GLY A 33 -9.20 -5.87 -3.34
C GLY A 33 -8.77 -4.57 -3.99
N LEU A 34 -7.52 -4.12 -3.78
CA LEU A 34 -6.98 -2.94 -4.47
C LEU A 34 -6.76 -3.18 -5.97
N LEU A 35 -6.08 -4.26 -6.35
CA LEU A 35 -5.61 -4.51 -7.72
C LEU A 35 -6.71 -4.98 -8.67
N LEU A 36 -7.74 -5.68 -8.15
CA LEU A 36 -8.83 -6.24 -8.95
C LEU A 36 -10.02 -5.29 -9.08
N ARG A 37 -9.96 -4.10 -8.48
CA ARG A 37 -11.00 -3.07 -8.56
C ARG A 37 -10.53 -1.89 -9.41
N PRO A 38 -11.45 -1.15 -10.06
CA PRO A 38 -11.09 0.11 -10.68
C PRO A 38 -10.45 1.06 -9.66
N MET A 39 -9.30 1.64 -10.01
CA MET A 39 -8.61 2.62 -9.17
C MET A 39 -9.37 3.95 -9.15
N THR A 40 -10.38 4.05 -8.28
CA THR A 40 -11.11 5.28 -7.99
C THR A 40 -10.51 5.98 -6.76
N SER A 41 -10.84 7.26 -6.58
CA SER A 41 -10.47 8.01 -5.37
C SER A 41 -10.91 7.29 -4.10
N ASP A 42 -12.10 6.70 -4.09
CA ASP A 42 -12.66 6.07 -2.90
C ASP A 42 -11.93 4.77 -2.53
N VAL A 43 -11.56 3.96 -3.54
CA VAL A 43 -10.77 2.74 -3.32
C VAL A 43 -9.38 3.10 -2.79
N ALA A 44 -8.71 4.09 -3.39
CA ALA A 44 -7.40 4.56 -2.96
C ALA A 44 -7.45 5.16 -1.54
N ASN A 45 -8.43 6.01 -1.25
CA ASN A 45 -8.62 6.62 0.06
C ASN A 45 -8.89 5.58 1.14
N THR A 46 -9.72 4.58 0.86
CA THR A 46 -10.01 3.48 1.79
C THR A 46 -8.75 2.68 2.09
N PHE A 47 -7.94 2.37 1.08
CA PHE A 47 -6.69 1.64 1.26
C PHE A 47 -5.68 2.45 2.10
N ILE A 48 -5.48 3.73 1.79
CA ILE A 48 -4.60 4.62 2.55
C ILE A 48 -5.10 4.81 4.00
N ALA A 49 -6.41 4.94 4.19
CA ALA A 49 -7.00 5.04 5.53
C ALA A 49 -6.70 3.80 6.36
N LYS A 50 -6.91 2.60 5.80
CA LYS A 50 -6.58 1.33 6.46
C LYS A 50 -5.08 1.23 6.76
N MET A 51 -4.23 1.67 5.84
CA MET A 51 -2.79 1.69 6.04
C MET A 51 -2.38 2.58 7.22
N LYS A 52 -2.99 3.77 7.36
CA LYS A 52 -2.74 4.68 8.49
C LYS A 52 -3.30 4.17 9.82
N GLU A 53 -4.38 3.40 9.79
CA GLU A 53 -4.93 2.71 10.97
C GLU A 53 -3.98 1.63 11.47
N ASP A 54 -3.49 0.78 10.57
CA ASP A 54 -2.60 -0.34 10.91
C ASP A 54 -1.16 0.09 11.19
N LEU A 55 -0.71 1.18 10.57
CA LEU A 55 0.62 1.76 10.74
C LEU A 55 0.50 3.22 11.23
N PRO A 56 0.20 3.47 12.51
CA PRO A 56 -0.02 4.82 13.04
C PRO A 56 1.15 5.80 12.84
N ILE A 57 2.38 5.29 12.64
CA ILE A 57 3.54 6.10 12.29
C ILE A 57 3.36 6.88 10.98
N LEU A 58 2.50 6.38 10.07
CA LEU A 58 2.17 7.02 8.80
C LEU A 58 1.06 8.07 8.93
N ALA A 59 0.38 8.15 10.08
CA ALA A 59 -0.71 9.11 10.29
C ALA A 59 -0.20 10.57 10.23
N GLN A 60 1.07 10.79 10.56
CA GLN A 60 1.72 12.10 10.50
C GLN A 60 2.15 12.50 9.08
N LEU A 61 2.13 11.57 8.12
CA LEU A 61 2.49 11.88 6.74
C LEU A 61 1.36 12.67 6.06
N HIS A 62 1.76 13.78 5.44
CA HIS A 62 0.90 14.61 4.62
C HIS A 62 0.52 13.88 3.32
N SER A 63 -0.55 14.34 2.65
CA SER A 63 -1.07 13.71 1.43
C SER A 63 -0.11 13.75 0.24
N ASP A 64 0.84 14.69 0.23
CA ASP A 64 1.94 14.77 -0.74
C ASP A 64 3.05 13.74 -0.45
N GLN A 65 3.11 13.20 0.76
CA GLN A 65 4.11 12.22 1.19
C GLN A 65 3.60 10.78 1.16
N LEU A 66 2.29 10.55 1.07
CA LEU A 66 1.70 9.22 0.98
C LEU A 66 0.57 9.23 -0.06
N SER A 67 0.78 8.54 -1.17
CA SER A 67 -0.18 8.50 -2.27
C SER A 67 -0.21 7.15 -2.99
N LEU A 68 -1.33 6.86 -3.64
CA LEU A 68 -1.47 5.76 -4.59
C LEU A 68 -1.64 6.34 -5.99
N TYR A 69 -0.93 5.78 -6.96
CA TYR A 69 -1.06 6.17 -8.35
C TYR A 69 -0.88 4.98 -9.28
N THR A 70 -1.36 5.13 -10.51
CA THR A 70 -1.29 4.10 -11.55
C THR A 70 -0.41 4.60 -12.69
N GLU A 71 0.46 3.73 -13.18
CA GLU A 71 1.27 3.97 -14.37
C GLU A 71 0.85 2.99 -15.48
N ASN A 72 0.66 3.51 -16.69
CA ASN A 72 0.40 2.69 -17.87
C ASN A 72 1.75 2.26 -18.47
N ILE A 73 2.11 0.99 -18.32
CA ILE A 73 3.37 0.44 -18.83
C ILE A 73 3.22 0.07 -20.31
N SER A 74 2.03 -0.39 -20.71
CA SER A 74 1.67 -0.68 -22.09
C SER A 74 0.17 -0.50 -22.29
N PHE A 75 -0.32 -0.77 -23.51
CA PHE A 75 -1.74 -0.71 -23.82
C PHE A 75 -2.60 -1.60 -22.91
N GLU A 76 -2.06 -2.77 -22.52
CA GLU A 76 -2.80 -3.77 -21.73
C GLU A 76 -2.36 -3.84 -20.27
N GLN A 77 -1.25 -3.21 -19.91
CA GLN A 77 -0.65 -3.36 -18.58
C GLN A 77 -0.62 -2.04 -17.81
N LYS A 78 -1.19 -2.10 -16.61
CA LYS A 78 -1.13 -1.04 -15.62
C LYS A 78 -0.45 -1.55 -14.37
N LYS A 79 0.41 -0.71 -13.78
CA LYS A 79 1.04 -0.96 -12.50
C LYS A 79 0.54 0.06 -11.48
N ILE A 80 0.31 -0.41 -10.26
CA ILE A 80 -0.12 0.43 -9.15
C ILE A 80 1.07 0.62 -8.22
N TYR A 81 1.33 1.87 -7.86
CA TYR A 81 2.42 2.28 -7.01
C TYR A 81 1.92 2.97 -5.75
N LEU A 82 2.59 2.69 -4.65
CA LEU A 82 2.51 3.43 -3.40
C LEU A 82 3.71 4.38 -3.31
N GLY A 83 3.45 5.68 -3.40
CA GLY A 83 4.45 6.72 -3.17
C GLY A 83 4.55 7.04 -1.69
N VAL A 84 5.76 6.94 -1.13
CA VAL A 84 6.09 7.27 0.25
C VAL A 84 7.30 8.21 0.25
N GLY A 85 7.04 9.52 0.33
CA GLY A 85 8.05 10.56 0.10
C GLY A 85 8.67 10.41 -1.29
N ASN A 86 9.96 10.05 -1.35
CA ASN A 86 10.70 9.86 -2.60
C ASN A 86 10.82 8.39 -3.02
N ILE A 87 10.14 7.48 -2.32
CA ILE A 87 10.20 6.03 -2.56
C ILE A 87 8.89 5.60 -3.22
N ASN A 88 9.00 4.87 -4.33
CA ASN A 88 7.86 4.29 -5.03
C ASN A 88 7.90 2.78 -4.88
N ILE A 89 6.88 2.22 -4.24
CA ILE A 89 6.73 0.78 -4.01
C ILE A 89 5.72 0.25 -5.03
N ASN A 90 6.13 -0.72 -5.85
CA ASN A 90 5.25 -1.33 -6.84
C ASN A 90 4.38 -2.42 -6.22
N LEU A 91 3.08 -2.12 -6.06
CA LEU A 91 2.13 -3.03 -5.42
C LEU A 91 1.74 -4.20 -6.33
N THR A 92 1.75 -4.00 -7.65
CA THR A 92 1.46 -5.06 -8.62
C THR A 92 2.53 -6.15 -8.58
N ASP A 93 3.82 -5.77 -8.53
CA ASP A 93 4.92 -6.74 -8.46
C ASP A 93 4.92 -7.47 -7.09
N ILE A 94 4.58 -6.77 -5.99
CA ILE A 94 4.45 -7.40 -4.66
C ILE A 94 3.38 -8.50 -4.65
N GLN A 95 2.22 -8.24 -5.25
CA GLN A 95 1.15 -9.25 -5.31
C GLN A 95 1.56 -10.46 -6.17
N GLN A 96 2.26 -10.23 -7.28
CA GLN A 96 2.76 -11.30 -8.14
C GLN A 96 3.76 -12.20 -7.42
N MET A 97 4.63 -11.64 -6.57
CA MET A 97 5.58 -12.42 -5.77
C MET A 97 4.91 -13.27 -4.68
N GLN A 98 3.68 -12.93 -4.28
CA GLN A 98 2.90 -13.65 -3.28
C GLN A 98 1.97 -14.72 -3.87
N SER A 99 1.84 -14.76 -5.21
CA SER A 99 0.98 -15.67 -5.98
C SER A 99 1.71 -16.95 -6.36
#